data_AF-A0A2X0R2Q1-F1
#
_entry.id   AF-A0A2X0R2Q1-F1
#
_cell.length_a   1.000
_cell.length_b   1.000
_cell.length_c   1.000
_cell.angle_alpha   90.00
_cell.angle_beta   90.00
_cell.angle_gamma   90.00
#
_symmetry.space_group_name_H-M   'P 1'
#
loop_
_entity.id
_entity.type
_entity.pdbx_description
1 polymer ?
#
loop_
_entity_poly.entity_id
_entity_poly.type
_entity_poly.pdbx_seq_one_letter_code
_entity_poly.pdbx_strand_id
1 'polypeptide(L)'
;MKIIETLKVNEINTKEVETAKGTKKVLSFKAYPFEHYIGGIWLPDSVNYGDIVTVYIDQIKAETKGDKTYYNASYAKVTPEFNLNRDNSEPQNNTVDLFGGNTPVDIPDEQLPF
;
A
#
# COMPACT_ATOMS: atom_id res chain seq x y z
N MET A 1 -11.56 12.90 18.62
CA MET A 1 -11.49 13.33 17.20
C MET A 1 -11.08 12.12 16.39
N LYS A 2 -11.79 11.84 15.29
CA LYS A 2 -11.48 10.74 14.37
C LYS A 2 -11.04 11.36 13.05
N ILE A 3 -9.98 10.82 12.45
CA ILE A 3 -9.43 11.31 11.18
C ILE A 3 -9.51 10.19 10.16
N ILE A 4 -9.97 10.52 8.96
CA ILE A 4 -9.98 9.62 7.82
C ILE A 4 -9.39 10.39 6.64
N GLU A 5 -8.23 9.97 6.16
CA GLU A 5 -7.52 10.66 5.09
C GLU A 5 -7.07 9.64 4.04
N THR A 6 -7.26 9.98 2.77
CA THR A 6 -6.71 9.22 1.65
C THR A 6 -5.49 9.94 1.11
N LEU A 7 -4.35 9.26 1.02
CA LEU A 7 -3.13 9.83 0.47
C LEU A 7 -2.24 8.81 -0.24
N LYS A 8 -1.36 9.33 -1.10
CA LYS A 8 -0.34 8.54 -1.79
C LYS A 8 0.88 8.32 -0.89
N VAL A 9 1.33 7.09 -0.76
CA VAL A 9 2.55 6.69 -0.07
C VAL A 9 3.76 7.09 -0.93
N ASN A 10 4.69 7.83 -0.35
CA ASN A 10 5.91 8.30 -1.03
C ASN A 10 7.07 8.46 -0.03
N GLU A 11 8.24 8.81 -0.56
CA GLU A 11 9.49 8.95 0.19
C GLU A 11 9.50 10.15 1.16
N ILE A 12 8.58 11.11 0.97
CA ILE A 12 8.46 12.30 1.81
C ILE A 12 7.68 11.99 3.09
N ASN A 13 6.60 11.22 2.97
CA ASN A 13 5.68 10.93 4.07
C ASN A 13 5.92 9.56 4.73
N THR A 14 6.75 8.71 4.15
CA THR A 14 6.98 7.34 4.63
C THR A 14 8.45 7.07 4.83
N LYS A 15 8.77 6.36 5.92
CA LYS A 15 10.13 5.88 6.21
C LYS A 15 10.13 4.40 6.57
N GLU A 16 11.25 3.74 6.36
CA GLU A 16 11.47 2.37 6.82
C GLU A 16 12.14 2.37 8.19
N VAL A 17 11.65 1.49 9.06
CA VAL A 17 12.12 1.33 10.43
C VAL A 17 12.37 -0.15 10.68
N GLU A 18 13.58 -0.45 11.16
CA GLU A 18 13.94 -1.79 11.62
C GLU A 18 13.18 -2.14 12.90
N THR A 19 12.48 -3.28 12.88
CA THR A 19 11.75 -3.81 14.03
C THR A 19 12.17 -5.25 14.31
N ALA A 20 11.80 -5.77 15.48
CA ALA A 20 12.03 -7.17 15.81
C ALA A 20 11.37 -8.17 14.83
N LYS A 21 10.43 -7.71 14.00
CA LYS A 21 9.72 -8.51 12.98
C LYS A 21 10.17 -8.17 11.55
N GLY A 22 11.33 -7.55 11.40
CA GLY A 22 11.87 -7.05 10.13
C GLY A 22 11.57 -5.58 9.87
N THR A 23 12.05 -5.10 8.73
CA THR A 23 11.86 -3.73 8.26
C THR A 23 10.39 -3.45 7.98
N LYS A 24 9.85 -2.37 8.57
CA LYS A 24 8.46 -1.96 8.38
C LYS A 24 8.36 -0.51 7.95
N LYS A 25 7.38 -0.20 7.10
CA LYS A 25 7.10 1.16 6.64
C LYS A 25 6.22 1.90 7.65
N VAL A 26 6.63 3.11 8.01
CA VAL A 26 5.93 4.02 8.92
C VAL A 26 5.58 5.29 8.16
N LEU A 27 4.28 5.55 8.06
CA LEU A 27 3.71 6.76 7.47
C LEU A 27 3.60 7.86 8.53
N SER A 28 3.79 9.10 8.09
CA SER A 28 3.46 10.30 8.83
C SER A 28 2.88 11.36 7.90
N PHE A 29 1.80 12.00 8.31
CA PHE A 29 1.17 13.06 7.52
C PHE A 29 0.53 14.12 8.42
N LYS A 30 0.26 15.29 7.84
CA LYS A 30 -0.49 16.36 8.49
C LYS A 30 -1.95 16.26 8.05
N ALA A 31 -2.86 16.15 9.00
CA ALA A 31 -4.29 15.93 8.76
C ALA A 31 -5.09 17.15 9.18
N TYR A 32 -5.99 17.69 8.36
CA TYR A 32 -6.84 18.81 8.79
C TYR A 32 -7.94 18.32 9.77
N PRO A 33 -8.28 19.07 10.85
CA PRO A 33 -7.79 20.38 11.28
C PRO A 33 -6.57 20.33 12.21
N PHE A 34 -5.86 19.20 12.29
CA PHE A 34 -4.70 19.01 13.14
C PHE A 34 -3.42 19.61 12.53
N GLU A 35 -2.82 20.59 13.21
CA GLU A 35 -1.72 21.37 12.63
C GLU A 35 -0.36 20.66 12.65
N HIS A 36 -0.23 19.61 13.44
CA HIS A 36 1.01 18.86 13.60
C HIS A 36 1.04 17.60 12.73
N TYR A 37 2.25 17.13 12.43
CA TYR A 37 2.42 15.82 11.82
C TYR A 37 2.00 14.72 12.80
N ILE A 38 1.18 13.81 12.31
CA ILE A 38 0.79 12.60 13.01
C ILE A 38 1.65 11.47 12.46
N GLY A 39 2.50 10.90 13.29
CA GLY A 39 3.36 9.78 12.96
C GLY A 39 2.89 8.45 13.54
N GLY A 40 3.73 7.43 13.47
CA GLY A 40 3.48 6.13 14.09
C GLY A 40 2.41 5.30 13.38
N ILE A 41 2.07 5.62 12.14
CA ILE A 41 1.10 4.88 11.34
C ILE A 41 1.84 3.77 10.60
N TRP A 42 1.71 2.53 11.07
CA TRP A 42 2.34 1.38 10.43
C TRP A 42 1.56 0.96 9.19
N LEU A 43 2.25 0.85 8.06
CA LEU A 43 1.65 0.36 6.82
C LEU A 43 1.66 -1.18 6.81
N PRO A 44 0.63 -1.82 6.23
CA PRO A 44 0.68 -3.24 5.91
C PRO A 44 1.83 -3.57 4.95
N ASP A 45 2.38 -4.77 5.06
CA ASP A 45 3.55 -5.18 4.27
C ASP A 45 3.25 -5.23 2.75
N SER A 46 1.97 -5.35 2.37
CA SER A 46 1.50 -5.30 0.97
C SER A 46 1.56 -3.91 0.34
N VAL A 47 1.78 -2.85 1.12
CA VAL A 47 1.79 -1.47 0.64
C VAL A 47 3.17 -1.08 0.12
N ASN A 48 3.19 -0.55 -1.10
CA ASN A 48 4.38 -0.08 -1.80
C ASN A 48 4.38 1.45 -1.95
N TYR A 49 5.56 2.01 -2.22
CA TYR A 49 5.66 3.40 -2.64
C TYR A 49 4.88 3.59 -3.95
N GLY A 50 4.10 4.66 -4.03
CA GLY A 50 3.18 4.90 -5.14
C GLY A 50 1.73 4.51 -4.87
N ASP A 51 1.49 3.63 -3.89
CA ASP A 51 0.13 3.21 -3.53
C ASP A 51 -0.67 4.35 -2.91
N ILE A 52 -1.99 4.34 -3.16
CA ILE A 52 -2.93 5.18 -2.44
C ILE A 52 -3.50 4.36 -1.29
N VAL A 53 -3.54 4.95 -0.09
CA VAL A 53 -4.06 4.31 1.11
C VAL A 53 -5.05 5.24 1.80
N THR A 54 -6.14 4.66 2.32
CA THR A 54 -7.02 5.32 3.29
C THR A 54 -6.50 5.02 4.70
N VAL A 55 -6.22 6.06 5.47
CA VAL A 55 -5.80 5.97 6.87
C VAL A 55 -6.94 6.43 7.77
N TYR A 56 -7.41 5.52 8.62
CA TYR A 56 -8.34 5.82 9.70
C TYR A 56 -7.57 5.91 11.02
N ILE A 57 -7.70 7.01 11.75
CA ILE A 57 -7.09 7.23 13.05
C ILE A 57 -8.20 7.46 14.08
N ASP A 58 -8.27 6.57 15.08
CA ASP A 58 -9.27 6.68 16.14
C ASP A 58 -8.85 7.68 17.23
N GLN A 59 -7.56 7.66 17.58
CA GLN A 59 -7.00 8.48 18.64
C GLN A 59 -5.60 8.97 18.27
N ILE A 60 -5.24 10.16 18.74
CA ILE A 60 -3.89 10.71 18.64
C ILE A 60 -3.33 10.78 20.05
N LYS A 61 -2.16 10.18 20.26
CA LYS A 61 -1.42 10.26 21.52
C LYS A 61 -0.29 11.27 21.38
N ALA A 62 -0.31 12.29 22.23
CA ALA A 62 0.82 13.20 22.39
C ALA A 62 1.82 12.61 23.38
N GLU A 63 3.10 12.60 23.03
CA GLU A 63 4.20 12.17 23.89
C GLU A 63 5.30 13.22 23.86
N THR A 64 5.59 13.82 25.01
CA THR A 64 6.66 14.80 25.15
C THR A 64 7.97 14.10 25.53
N LYS A 65 9.01 14.26 24.71
CA LYS A 65 10.37 13.77 24.98
C LYS A 65 11.33 14.94 24.92
N GLY A 66 11.87 15.32 26.08
CA GLY A 66 12.64 16.56 26.22
C GLY A 66 11.77 17.76 25.81
N ASP A 67 12.25 18.56 24.87
CA ASP A 67 11.58 19.79 24.41
C ASP A 67 10.65 19.56 23.20
N LYS A 68 10.49 18.32 22.73
CA LYS A 68 9.67 17.99 21.55
C LYS A 68 8.44 17.19 21.94
N THR A 69 7.29 17.62 21.42
CA THR A 69 6.03 16.87 21.51
C THR A 69 5.80 16.12 20.21
N TYR A 70 5.66 14.81 20.32
CA TYR A 70 5.38 13.90 19.21
C TYR A 70 3.92 13.49 19.24
N TYR A 71 3.26 13.56 18.09
CA TYR A 71 1.88 13.12 17.95
C TYR A 71 1.85 11.83 17.15
N ASN A 72 1.43 10.74 17.80
CA ASN A 72 1.39 9.43 17.20
C ASN A 72 -0.06 8.95 17.07
N ALA A 73 -0.37 8.33 15.94
CA ALA A 73 -1.65 7.67 15.76
C ALA A 73 -1.74 6.46 16.70
N SER A 74 -2.86 6.33 17.39
CA SER A 74 -3.20 5.18 18.21
C SER A 74 -4.40 4.47 17.57
N TYR A 75 -4.31 3.15 17.45
CA TYR A 75 -5.30 2.31 16.77
C TYR A 75 -5.57 2.73 15.32
N ALA A 76 -4.52 3.12 14.60
CA ALA A 76 -4.63 3.42 13.17
C ALA A 76 -4.97 2.17 12.36
N LYS A 77 -5.87 2.31 11.39
CA LYS A 77 -6.17 1.30 10.38
C LYS A 77 -5.82 1.86 9.02
N VAL A 78 -5.13 1.07 8.21
CA VAL A 78 -4.70 1.45 6.88
C VAL A 78 -5.32 0.48 5.89
N THR A 79 -6.06 1.02 4.92
CA THR A 79 -6.67 0.24 3.85
C THR A 79 -6.01 0.66 2.54
N PRO A 80 -5.26 -0.22 1.85
CA PRO A 80 -4.77 0.09 0.52
C PRO A 80 -5.94 0.22 -0.46
N GLU A 81 -5.96 1.32 -1.22
CA GLU A 81 -6.93 1.53 -2.28
C GLU A 81 -6.44 0.85 -3.56
N PHE A 82 -7.23 -0.11 -4.03
CA PHE A 82 -6.99 -0.76 -5.31
C PHE A 82 -7.41 0.18 -6.44
N ASN A 83 -6.43 0.76 -7.13
CA ASN A 83 -6.68 1.55 -8.32
C ASN A 83 -6.62 0.63 -9.54
N LEU A 84 -7.79 0.40 -10.17
CA LEU A 84 -7.92 -0.40 -11.40
C LEU A 84 -7.09 0.15 -12.58
N ASN A 85 -6.67 1.41 -12.51
CA ASN A 85 -5.94 2.11 -13.57
C ASN A 85 -4.44 2.31 -13.27
N ARG A 86 -3.85 1.57 -12.31
CA ARG A 86 -2.39 1.55 -12.14
C ARG A 86 -1.79 0.85 -13.35
N ASP A 87 -1.30 1.64 -14.30
CA ASP A 87 -0.42 1.21 -15.39
C ASP A 87 -0.96 0.10 -16.29
N ASN A 88 -2.09 0.35 -16.97
CA ASN A 88 -2.39 -0.37 -18.22
C ASN A 88 -1.52 0.15 -19.41
N SER A 89 -0.48 0.93 -19.12
CA SER A 89 0.47 1.51 -20.07
C SER A 89 1.81 0.78 -20.11
N GLU A 90 2.11 -0.08 -19.13
CA GLU A 90 3.19 -1.05 -19.30
C GLU A 90 2.60 -2.31 -19.91
N PRO A 91 3.07 -2.80 -21.07
CA PRO A 91 2.72 -4.12 -21.51
C PRO A 91 3.20 -5.08 -20.43
N GLN A 92 2.26 -5.64 -19.67
CA GLN A 92 2.54 -6.81 -18.85
C GLN A 92 3.13 -7.83 -19.80
N ASN A 93 4.45 -8.03 -19.71
CA ASN A 93 5.12 -9.10 -20.41
C ASN A 93 4.72 -10.38 -19.66
N ASN A 94 3.48 -10.83 -19.93
CA ASN A 94 2.95 -12.11 -19.49
C ASN A 94 3.70 -13.19 -20.28
N THR A 95 4.99 -13.35 -19.96
CA THR A 95 5.83 -14.47 -20.40
C THR A 95 5.52 -15.73 -19.61
N VAL A 96 4.60 -15.66 -18.64
CA VAL A 96 4.01 -16.84 -18.03
C VAL A 96 2.97 -17.40 -18.99
N ASP A 97 3.41 -18.39 -19.76
CA ASP A 97 2.56 -19.20 -20.60
C ASP A 97 1.61 -20.03 -19.73
N LEU A 98 0.49 -19.40 -19.35
CA LEU A 98 -0.55 -19.99 -18.51
C LEU A 98 -1.24 -21.20 -19.15
N PHE A 99 -0.98 -21.45 -20.44
CA PHE A 99 -1.58 -22.55 -21.19
C PHE A 99 -0.55 -23.57 -21.69
N GLY A 100 0.71 -23.43 -21.29
CA GLY A 100 1.79 -24.34 -21.64
C GLY A 100 2.07 -24.31 -23.14
N GLY A 101 3.22 -23.76 -23.51
CA GLY A 101 3.64 -23.50 -24.89
C GLY A 101 3.47 -24.70 -25.80
N ASN A 102 2.30 -24.78 -26.39
CA ASN A 102 1.94 -25.79 -27.34
C ASN A 102 1.93 -25.11 -28.69
N THR A 103 2.86 -25.53 -29.54
CA THR A 103 2.70 -25.41 -30.98
C THR A 103 1.28 -25.81 -31.35
N PRO A 104 0.62 -25.12 -32.29
CA PRO A 104 -0.71 -25.49 -32.75
C PRO A 104 -0.73 -26.99 -33.05
N VAL A 105 -1.50 -27.75 -32.27
CA VAL A 105 -1.78 -29.15 -32.61
C VAL A 105 -2.75 -29.07 -33.77
N ASP A 106 -2.27 -29.35 -34.97
CA ASP A 106 -3.14 -29.65 -36.11
C ASP A 106 -3.86 -30.96 -35.77
N ILE A 107 -5.14 -30.84 -35.38
CA ILE A 107 -6.03 -31.97 -35.18
C ILE A 107 -6.56 -32.35 -36.57
N PRO A 108 -6.26 -33.55 -37.09
CA PRO A 108 -6.82 -34.00 -38.36
C PRO A 108 -8.35 -34.10 -38.26
N ASP A 109 -9.07 -33.75 -39.33
CA ASP A 109 -10.54 -33.70 -39.38
C ASP A 109 -11.20 -35.02 -38.94
N GLU A 110 -10.50 -36.14 -39.10
CA GLU A 110 -10.92 -37.49 -38.71
C GLU A 110 -11.06 -37.68 -37.19
N GLN A 111 -10.46 -36.79 -36.38
CA GLN A 111 -10.58 -36.77 -34.92
C GLN A 111 -11.63 -35.78 -34.40
N LEU A 112 -12.28 -35.02 -35.27
CA LEU A 112 -13.37 -34.13 -34.88
C LEU A 112 -14.66 -34.96 -34.66
N PRO A 113 -15.38 -34.76 -33.54
CA PRO A 113 -16.55 -35.58 -33.19
C PRO A 113 -17.84 -35.22 -33.96
N PHE A 114 -17.74 -34.71 -35.18
CA PHE A 114 -18.88 -34.46 -36.08
C PHE A 114 -18.46 -34.48 -37.55
#